data_AF-A0A401P865-F1
#
_entry.id   AF-A0A401P865-F1
#
_cell.length_a   1.000
_cell.length_b   1.000
_cell.length_c   1.000
_cell.angle_alpha   90.00
_cell.angle_beta   90.00
_cell.angle_gamma   90.00
#
_symmetry.space_group_name_H-M   'P 1'
#
loop_
_entity.id
_entity.type
_entity.pdbx_description
1 polymer ?
#
loop_
_entity_poly.entity_id
_entity_poly.type
_entity_poly.pdbx_seq_one_letter_code
_entity_poly.pdbx_strand_id
1 'polypeptide(L)'
;MKLVSRALLPLLLLSAPFSAAMEPISMGIAVGVATALTGLLSTFPTLYCRLQECCQAHWVELNFTGLKVDLEDKLFGQHIAKQVVLKAVRGFLMNPNPKKPLALSLHGWTGTGKNLISKIIAESIYRKGLESDYVHQFVSTLHFPHPEYLSQYKEQLQKWIRGNVTLCGRSMFIFDEMDKMQAGLIDSIKPYLDYYDNIDGVVYRNAIFIFLSNAGGERITEITLDFWQKGNKREAIHLKDLESKVSIGVFNNKKSGFWHTSLIDKNLIDYFVPFLPLEYKHVKLCVREELKMRGYEEDEQIMTEIADEMTYFPENEKIYSDKGCKTVATKLDFYL
;
A
#
# COMPACT_ATOMS: atom_id res chain seq x y z
N MET A 1 2.57 8.25 -23.81
CA MET A 1 2.97 8.82 -25.12
C MET A 1 4.11 7.98 -25.67
N LYS A 2 3.87 7.25 -26.77
CA LYS A 2 4.90 6.54 -27.52
C LYS A 2 5.85 7.59 -28.09
N LEU A 3 7.03 7.75 -27.52
CA LEU A 3 8.12 8.42 -28.22
C LEU A 3 8.67 7.41 -29.22
N VAL A 4 8.15 7.56 -30.42
CA VAL A 4 8.68 7.05 -31.67
C VAL A 4 10.20 7.12 -31.62
N SER A 5 10.82 5.94 -31.70
CA SER A 5 12.19 5.77 -32.12
C SER A 5 12.36 6.47 -33.47
N ARG A 6 12.88 7.68 -33.43
CA ARG A 6 13.55 8.33 -34.55
C ARG A 6 14.95 8.61 -34.08
N ALA A 7 15.88 7.86 -34.65
CA ALA A 7 17.30 8.06 -34.56
C ALA A 7 17.63 9.55 -34.67
N LEU A 8 18.03 10.16 -33.56
CA LEU A 8 18.81 11.39 -33.58
C LEU A 8 20.23 10.97 -33.96
N LEU A 9 20.49 10.95 -35.27
CA LEU A 9 21.85 11.19 -35.77
C LEU A 9 22.40 12.42 -35.04
N PRO A 10 23.65 12.41 -34.53
CA PRO A 10 24.25 13.64 -34.07
C PRO A 10 24.42 14.53 -35.31
N LEU A 11 23.68 15.64 -35.34
CA LEU A 11 23.82 16.68 -36.34
C LEU A 11 25.15 17.39 -36.10
N LEU A 12 26.23 16.78 -36.59
CA LEU A 12 27.60 17.28 -36.50
C LEU A 12 28.12 17.56 -37.90
N LEU A 13 27.38 18.39 -38.65
CA LEU A 13 27.85 18.99 -39.89
C LEU A 13 27.39 20.46 -39.89
N LEU A 14 28.22 21.30 -39.29
CA LEU A 14 28.16 22.74 -39.47
C LEU A 14 28.50 23.08 -40.93
N SER A 15 27.57 23.75 -41.60
CA SER A 15 27.88 24.55 -42.78
C SER A 15 28.48 25.90 -42.35
N ALA A 16 29.80 26.02 -42.36
CA ALA A 16 30.53 27.25 -42.71
C ALA A 16 32.03 26.91 -42.88
N PRO A 17 32.71 27.45 -43.91
CA PRO A 17 34.12 27.17 -44.16
C PRO A 17 34.95 28.04 -43.22
N PHE A 18 35.44 27.47 -42.12
CA PHE A 18 36.52 28.07 -41.35
C PHE A 18 37.69 27.10 -41.35
N SER A 19 38.63 27.34 -42.26
CA SER A 19 39.98 26.79 -42.19
C SER A 19 40.65 27.32 -40.93
N ALA A 20 40.40 26.67 -39.79
CA ALA A 20 41.25 26.74 -38.62
C ALA A 20 41.82 25.33 -38.44
N ALA A 21 43.09 25.16 -38.81
CA ALA A 21 43.84 23.97 -38.45
C ALA A 21 43.93 23.93 -36.92
N MET A 22 43.00 23.23 -36.26
CA MET A 22 43.15 22.91 -34.85
C MET A 22 44.29 21.91 -34.74
N GLU A 23 45.37 22.28 -34.05
CA GLU A 23 46.47 21.36 -33.79
C GLU A 23 45.95 20.10 -33.09
N PRO A 24 46.47 18.91 -33.43
CA PRO A 24 45.96 17.63 -32.94
C PRO A 24 45.89 17.52 -31.41
N ILE A 25 46.73 18.29 -30.70
CA ILE A 25 46.77 18.38 -29.24
C ILE A 25 45.49 19.05 -28.70
N SER A 26 45.09 20.18 -29.28
CA SER A 26 43.88 20.91 -28.84
C SER A 26 42.61 20.11 -29.10
N MET A 27 42.54 19.38 -30.22
CA MET A 27 41.42 18.49 -30.52
C MET A 27 41.39 17.27 -29.58
N GLY A 28 42.55 16.70 -29.24
CA GLY A 28 42.68 15.62 -28.27
C GLY A 28 42.26 16.03 -26.85
N ILE A 29 42.62 17.23 -26.40
CA ILE A 29 42.19 17.78 -25.10
C ILE A 29 40.67 18.01 -25.09
N ALA A 30 40.11 18.62 -26.13
CA ALA A 30 38.67 18.88 -26.20
C ALA A 30 37.85 17.58 -26.17
N VAL A 31 38.26 16.57 -26.94
CA VAL A 31 37.60 15.24 -26.93
C VAL A 31 37.83 14.52 -25.60
N GLY A 32 39.03 14.60 -25.01
CA GLY A 32 39.35 14.01 -23.71
C GLY A 32 38.54 14.61 -22.55
N VAL A 33 38.39 15.93 -22.52
CA VAL A 33 37.57 16.62 -21.51
C VAL A 33 36.09 16.31 -21.73
N ALA A 34 35.60 16.32 -22.97
CA ALA A 34 34.20 16.00 -23.26
C ALA A 34 33.85 14.55 -22.88
N THR A 35 34.74 13.59 -23.15
CA THR A 35 34.56 12.17 -22.77
C THR A 35 34.66 11.94 -21.26
N ALA A 36 35.60 12.61 -20.58
CA ALA A 36 35.69 12.54 -19.12
C ALA A 36 34.46 13.16 -18.43
N LEU A 37 33.98 14.32 -18.92
CA LEU A 37 32.82 15.01 -18.36
C LEU A 37 31.53 14.21 -18.59
N THR A 38 31.34 13.63 -19.79
CA THR A 38 30.22 12.73 -20.07
C THR A 38 30.30 11.43 -19.28
N GLY A 39 31.51 10.88 -19.07
CA GLY A 39 31.74 9.76 -18.17
C GLY A 39 31.33 10.08 -16.73
N LEU A 40 31.75 11.22 -16.18
CA LEU A 40 31.38 11.65 -14.83
C LEU A 40 29.87 11.91 -14.71
N LEU A 41 29.27 12.63 -15.65
CA LEU A 41 27.85 12.98 -15.64
C LEU A 41 26.93 11.76 -15.81
N SER A 42 27.38 10.73 -16.54
CA SER A 42 26.61 9.49 -16.71
C SER A 42 26.76 8.53 -15.53
N THR A 43 27.93 8.50 -14.87
CA THR A 43 28.20 7.61 -13.73
C THR A 43 27.71 8.17 -12.39
N PHE A 44 27.68 9.49 -12.22
CA PHE A 44 27.28 10.12 -10.96
C PHE A 44 25.84 9.76 -10.52
N PRO A 45 24.81 9.80 -11.39
CA PRO A 45 23.45 9.38 -11.01
C PRO A 45 23.39 7.90 -10.62
N THR A 46 24.14 7.04 -11.31
CA THR A 46 24.20 5.61 -11.01
C THR A 46 24.87 5.34 -9.67
N LEU A 47 25.95 6.05 -9.35
CA LEU A 47 26.64 5.96 -8.07
C LEU A 47 25.78 6.53 -6.93
N TYR A 48 25.10 7.66 -7.17
CA TYR A 48 24.14 8.24 -6.23
C TYR A 48 23.02 7.26 -5.94
N CYS A 49 22.38 6.68 -6.96
CA CYS A 49 21.32 5.69 -6.80
C CYS A 49 21.79 4.34 -6.24
N ARG A 50 23.10 4.14 -6.02
CA ARG A 50 23.62 2.99 -5.29
C ARG A 50 23.71 3.26 -3.78
N LEU A 51 23.91 4.52 -3.41
CA LEU A 51 24.08 4.97 -2.02
C LEU A 51 22.78 5.53 -1.43
N GLN A 52 21.93 6.12 -2.27
CA GLN A 52 20.68 6.75 -1.94
C GLN A 52 19.53 6.12 -2.73
N GLU A 53 18.33 6.23 -2.17
CA GLU A 53 17.13 5.67 -2.76
C GLU A 53 16.73 6.41 -4.04
N CYS A 54 16.43 5.65 -5.09
CA CYS A 54 16.01 6.17 -6.39
C CYS A 54 14.82 5.38 -6.92
N CYS A 55 13.94 6.03 -7.70
CA CYS A 55 12.78 5.40 -8.32
C CYS A 55 13.17 4.52 -9.53
N GLN A 56 13.92 3.45 -9.25
CA GLN A 56 14.46 2.50 -10.21
C GLN A 56 14.33 1.07 -9.67
N ALA A 57 14.43 0.07 -10.55
CA ALA A 57 14.22 -1.33 -10.20
C ALA A 57 15.09 -1.81 -9.02
N HIS A 58 16.30 -1.28 -8.85
CA HIS A 58 17.15 -1.64 -7.71
C HIS A 58 16.52 -1.36 -6.33
N TRP A 59 15.68 -0.34 -6.21
CA TRP A 59 15.01 0.05 -4.96
C TRP A 59 13.52 -0.25 -4.95
N VAL A 60 12.88 -0.24 -6.12
CA VAL A 60 11.43 -0.36 -6.32
C VAL A 60 11.13 -1.50 -7.28
N GLU A 61 11.11 -2.72 -6.75
CA GLU A 61 10.85 -3.96 -7.48
C GLU A 61 10.10 -4.96 -6.59
N LEU A 62 9.11 -5.64 -7.18
CA LEU A 62 8.28 -6.62 -6.47
C LEU A 62 9.08 -7.90 -6.17
N ASN A 63 9.35 -8.15 -4.90
CA ASN A 63 9.68 -9.47 -4.39
C ASN A 63 8.41 -10.33 -4.23
N PHE A 64 7.96 -10.95 -5.31
CA PHE A 64 6.71 -11.73 -5.31
C PHE A 64 6.78 -12.94 -4.37
N THR A 65 7.93 -13.60 -4.29
CA THR A 65 8.12 -14.75 -3.39
C THR A 65 8.04 -14.30 -1.93
N GLY A 66 8.72 -13.21 -1.58
CA GLY A 66 8.64 -12.59 -0.26
C GLY A 66 7.20 -12.22 0.11
N LEU A 67 6.49 -11.52 -0.78
CA LEU A 67 5.07 -11.18 -0.59
C LEU A 67 4.21 -12.41 -0.25
N LYS A 68 4.39 -13.50 -1.01
CA LYS A 68 3.62 -14.73 -0.78
C LYS A 68 3.94 -15.35 0.58
N VAL A 69 5.23 -15.48 0.92
CA VAL A 69 5.68 -16.08 2.18
C VAL A 69 5.22 -15.24 3.36
N ASP A 70 5.44 -13.93 3.34
CA ASP A 70 5.03 -13.04 4.42
C ASP A 70 3.52 -13.02 4.62
N LEU A 71 2.73 -13.05 3.55
CA LEU A 71 1.28 -13.20 3.65
C LEU A 71 0.88 -14.53 4.28
N GLU A 72 1.56 -15.63 3.97
CA GLU A 72 1.22 -16.93 4.55
C GLU A 72 1.60 -17.02 6.03
N ASP A 73 2.82 -16.62 6.35
CA ASP A 73 3.45 -16.86 7.65
C ASP A 73 3.09 -15.80 8.71
N LYS A 74 2.79 -14.56 8.30
CA LYS A 74 2.53 -13.45 9.25
C LYS A 74 1.05 -13.06 9.36
N LEU A 75 0.22 -13.34 8.35
CA LEU A 75 -1.18 -12.88 8.33
C LEU A 75 -2.16 -14.01 8.68
N PHE A 76 -2.52 -14.15 9.95
CA PHE A 76 -3.36 -15.26 10.41
C PHE A 76 -4.86 -15.05 10.17
N GLY A 77 -5.55 -16.10 9.72
CA GLY A 77 -7.01 -16.13 9.62
C GLY A 77 -7.62 -15.24 8.52
N GLN A 78 -6.82 -14.73 7.58
CA GLN A 78 -7.29 -13.82 6.50
C GLN A 78 -7.13 -14.41 5.10
N HIS A 79 -7.66 -15.61 4.85
CA HIS A 79 -7.48 -16.33 3.57
C HIS A 79 -7.96 -15.52 2.35
N ILE A 80 -9.07 -14.77 2.49
CA ILE A 80 -9.59 -13.91 1.42
C ILE A 80 -8.62 -12.76 1.12
N ALA A 81 -8.16 -12.05 2.15
CA ALA A 81 -7.25 -10.92 1.99
C ALA A 81 -5.92 -11.34 1.37
N LYS A 82 -5.33 -12.47 1.84
CA LYS A 82 -4.12 -13.06 1.25
C LYS A 82 -4.29 -13.28 -0.25
N GLN A 83 -5.37 -13.92 -0.65
CA GLN A 83 -5.61 -14.27 -2.05
C GLN A 83 -5.82 -13.04 -2.94
N VAL A 84 -6.63 -12.08 -2.48
CA VAL A 84 -6.95 -10.87 -3.24
C VAL A 84 -5.70 -10.01 -3.42
N VAL A 85 -4.97 -9.71 -2.34
CA VAL A 85 -3.78 -8.87 -2.39
C VAL A 85 -2.68 -9.49 -3.24
N LEU A 86 -2.40 -10.79 -3.06
CA LEU A 86 -1.36 -11.47 -3.83
C LEU A 86 -1.62 -11.40 -5.35
N LYS A 87 -2.88 -11.58 -5.77
CA LYS A 87 -3.28 -11.51 -7.18
C LYS A 87 -3.29 -10.06 -7.70
N ALA A 88 -3.86 -9.13 -6.94
CA ALA A 88 -4.00 -7.73 -7.33
C ALA A 88 -2.64 -7.04 -7.50
N VAL A 89 -1.76 -7.15 -6.49
CA VAL A 89 -0.43 -6.52 -6.51
C VAL A 89 0.43 -7.10 -7.62
N ARG A 90 0.47 -8.43 -7.77
CA ARG A 90 1.22 -9.09 -8.85
C ARG A 90 0.68 -8.67 -10.22
N GLY A 91 -0.63 -8.74 -10.42
CA GLY A 91 -1.27 -8.40 -11.69
C GLY A 91 -1.01 -6.95 -12.12
N PHE A 92 -1.07 -6.03 -11.16
CA PHE A 92 -0.80 -4.61 -11.40
C PHE A 92 0.68 -4.36 -11.74
N LEU A 93 1.62 -4.84 -10.92
CA LEU A 93 3.05 -4.54 -11.10
C LEU A 93 3.67 -5.26 -12.30
N MET A 94 3.11 -6.39 -12.72
CA MET A 94 3.54 -7.10 -13.93
C MET A 94 2.92 -6.53 -15.21
N ASN A 95 1.93 -5.63 -15.12
CA ASN A 95 1.37 -4.96 -16.27
C ASN A 95 2.25 -3.74 -16.64
N PRO A 96 2.91 -3.71 -17.82
CA PRO A 96 3.74 -2.59 -18.21
C PRO A 96 2.95 -1.33 -18.58
N ASN A 97 1.62 -1.42 -18.74
CA ASN A 97 0.77 -0.30 -19.12
C ASN A 97 -0.60 -0.35 -18.39
N PRO A 98 -0.63 -0.16 -17.06
CA PRO A 98 -1.86 -0.05 -16.30
C PRO A 98 -2.70 1.13 -16.80
N LYS A 99 -4.03 0.98 -16.77
CA LYS A 99 -4.98 2.00 -17.28
C LYS A 99 -5.41 3.03 -16.23
N LYS A 100 -5.22 2.69 -14.95
CA LYS A 100 -5.49 3.47 -13.74
C LYS A 100 -4.53 3.00 -12.65
N PRO A 101 -4.27 3.78 -11.59
CA PRO A 101 -3.53 3.25 -10.43
C PRO A 101 -4.27 2.07 -9.79
N LEU A 102 -3.53 1.27 -9.02
CA LEU A 102 -4.13 0.25 -8.18
C LEU A 102 -4.75 0.89 -6.94
N ALA A 103 -6.06 0.72 -6.75
CA ALA A 103 -6.77 1.17 -5.56
C ALA A 103 -7.32 -0.02 -4.76
N LEU A 104 -6.73 -0.28 -3.59
CA LEU A 104 -7.16 -1.32 -2.65
C LEU A 104 -7.92 -0.68 -1.49
N SER A 105 -9.09 -1.25 -1.16
CA SER A 105 -9.88 -0.80 0.00
C SER A 105 -10.02 -1.95 1.00
N LEU A 106 -9.38 -1.82 2.15
CA LEU A 106 -9.25 -2.84 3.18
C LEU A 106 -10.21 -2.55 4.34
N HIS A 107 -11.09 -3.49 4.62
CA HIS A 107 -12.22 -3.31 5.54
C HIS A 107 -12.33 -4.43 6.54
N GLY A 108 -12.58 -4.13 7.80
CA GLY A 108 -12.88 -5.15 8.78
C GLY A 108 -12.69 -4.66 10.20
N TRP A 109 -12.84 -5.56 11.16
CA TRP A 109 -12.70 -5.24 12.57
C TRP A 109 -11.29 -4.75 12.94
N THR A 110 -11.17 -4.09 14.08
CA THR A 110 -9.89 -3.63 14.60
C THR A 110 -8.96 -4.81 14.95
N GLY A 111 -7.65 -4.65 14.71
CA GLY A 111 -6.64 -5.64 15.13
C GLY A 111 -6.59 -6.94 14.32
N THR A 112 -7.19 -6.96 13.13
CA THR A 112 -7.28 -8.13 12.24
C THR A 112 -6.16 -8.21 11.20
N GLY A 113 -5.30 -7.19 11.09
CA GLY A 113 -4.11 -7.19 10.20
C GLY A 113 -4.12 -6.19 9.03
N LYS A 114 -5.04 -5.21 8.99
CA LYS A 114 -5.10 -4.20 7.91
C LYS A 114 -3.78 -3.42 7.71
N ASN A 115 -3.20 -2.90 8.79
CA ASN A 115 -1.91 -2.18 8.73
C ASN A 115 -0.73 -3.14 8.50
N LEU A 116 -0.84 -4.38 8.98
CA LEU A 116 0.18 -5.41 8.77
C LEU A 116 0.30 -5.75 7.28
N ILE A 117 -0.83 -5.94 6.59
CA ILE A 117 -0.78 -6.26 5.16
C ILE A 117 -0.25 -5.08 4.33
N SER A 118 -0.55 -3.82 4.69
CA SER A 118 0.01 -2.67 3.99
C SER A 118 1.52 -2.56 4.19
N LYS A 119 2.01 -2.90 5.40
CA LYS A 119 3.44 -3.03 5.69
C LYS A 119 4.08 -4.12 4.83
N ILE A 120 3.49 -5.32 4.78
CA ILE A 120 3.99 -6.44 3.94
C ILE A 120 4.05 -6.05 2.46
N ILE A 121 3.02 -5.37 1.93
CA ILE A 121 3.01 -4.91 0.54
C ILE A 121 4.14 -3.90 0.31
N ALA A 122 4.34 -2.94 1.20
CA ALA A 122 5.40 -1.95 1.09
C ALA A 122 6.80 -2.61 1.14
N GLU A 123 7.05 -3.49 2.11
CA GLU A 123 8.32 -4.23 2.25
C GLU A 123 8.60 -5.17 1.06
N SER A 124 7.54 -5.63 0.39
CA SER A 124 7.67 -6.47 -0.81
C SER A 124 7.99 -5.68 -2.08
N ILE A 125 7.80 -4.36 -2.10
CA ILE A 125 7.98 -3.52 -3.30
C ILE A 125 9.16 -2.55 -3.14
N TYR A 126 9.32 -1.98 -1.95
CA TYR A 126 10.33 -0.99 -1.64
C TYR A 126 11.33 -1.57 -0.66
N ARG A 127 12.62 -1.45 -0.96
CA ARG A 127 13.69 -2.02 -0.12
C ARG A 127 13.69 -1.50 1.33
N LYS A 128 13.27 -0.25 1.53
CA LYS A 128 13.11 0.36 2.87
C LYS A 128 11.70 0.19 3.47
N GLY A 129 10.81 -0.55 2.82
CA GLY A 129 9.44 -0.76 3.28
C GLY A 129 8.69 0.55 3.50
N LEU A 130 8.11 0.72 4.70
CA LEU A 130 7.37 1.94 5.07
C LEU A 130 8.26 3.18 5.23
N GLU A 131 9.58 3.01 5.38
CA GLU A 131 10.55 4.11 5.49
C GLU A 131 11.08 4.57 4.12
N SER A 132 10.57 4.00 3.03
CA SER A 132 10.89 4.43 1.67
C SER A 132 10.42 5.85 1.41
N ASP A 133 11.25 6.64 0.72
CA ASP A 133 10.88 7.98 0.28
C ASP A 133 9.68 7.99 -0.70
N TYR A 134 9.28 6.82 -1.21
CA TYR A 134 8.17 6.63 -2.14
C TYR A 134 6.92 6.00 -1.50
N VAL A 135 6.93 5.76 -0.19
CA VAL A 135 5.77 5.28 0.57
C VAL A 135 5.29 6.38 1.50
N HIS A 136 4.02 6.74 1.40
CA HIS A 136 3.45 7.86 2.15
C HIS A 136 2.22 7.39 2.92
N GLN A 137 2.29 7.46 4.25
CA GLN A 137 1.19 7.07 5.13
C GLN A 137 0.51 8.30 5.74
N PHE A 138 -0.81 8.37 5.59
CA PHE A 138 -1.67 9.40 6.17
C PHE A 138 -2.67 8.77 7.13
N VAL A 139 -2.53 9.03 8.42
CA VAL A 139 -3.54 8.72 9.43
C VAL A 139 -4.53 9.87 9.54
N SER A 140 -5.82 9.62 9.26
CA SER A 140 -6.83 10.67 9.14
C SER A 140 -7.02 11.49 10.42
N THR A 141 -7.03 10.85 11.58
CA THR A 141 -7.19 11.51 12.89
C THR A 141 -5.95 12.26 13.35
N LEU A 142 -4.78 11.95 12.80
CA LEU A 142 -3.52 12.63 13.15
C LEU A 142 -3.25 13.81 12.23
N HIS A 143 -3.36 13.59 10.91
CA HIS A 143 -2.99 14.59 9.91
C HIS A 143 -4.15 15.50 9.53
N PHE A 144 -5.40 15.05 9.67
CA PHE A 144 -6.60 15.80 9.26
C PHE A 144 -7.66 15.90 10.39
N PRO A 145 -7.29 16.22 11.64
CA PRO A 145 -8.18 16.12 12.81
C PRO A 145 -9.34 17.12 12.81
N HIS A 146 -9.14 18.30 12.22
CA HIS A 146 -9.99 19.47 12.40
C HIS A 146 -10.73 19.86 11.11
N PRO A 147 -12.07 19.77 11.06
CA PRO A 147 -12.86 20.12 9.87
C PRO A 147 -12.70 21.55 9.37
N GLU A 148 -12.34 22.48 10.26
CA GLU A 148 -12.18 23.91 9.95
C GLU A 148 -11.05 24.16 8.94
N TYR A 149 -10.02 23.31 8.92
CA TYR A 149 -8.86 23.43 8.03
C TYR A 149 -8.99 22.59 6.75
N LEU A 150 -10.17 22.06 6.45
CA LEU A 150 -10.42 21.17 5.31
C LEU A 150 -9.85 21.72 3.98
N SER A 151 -10.02 23.02 3.69
CA SER A 151 -9.49 23.63 2.47
C SER A 151 -7.95 23.57 2.41
N GLN A 152 -7.27 23.80 3.53
CA GLN A 152 -5.81 23.73 3.61
C GLN A 152 -5.32 22.29 3.46
N TYR A 153 -5.99 21.33 4.11
CA TYR A 153 -5.66 19.91 3.99
C TYR A 153 -5.81 19.41 2.56
N LYS A 154 -6.85 19.85 1.83
CA LYS A 154 -7.02 19.53 0.41
C LYS A 154 -5.82 19.99 -0.41
N GLU A 155 -5.42 21.25 -0.27
CA GLU A 155 -4.31 21.84 -1.02
C GLU A 155 -3.00 21.11 -0.71
N GLN A 156 -2.70 20.91 0.58
CA GLN A 156 -1.49 20.21 1.02
C GLN A 156 -1.44 18.78 0.48
N LEU A 157 -2.54 18.03 0.59
CA LEU A 157 -2.61 16.65 0.13
C LEU A 157 -2.46 16.54 -1.39
N GLN A 158 -3.14 17.40 -2.16
CA GLN A 158 -3.03 17.43 -3.61
C GLN A 158 -1.62 17.79 -4.07
N LYS A 159 -0.99 18.78 -3.43
CA LYS A 159 0.40 19.15 -3.71
C LYS A 159 1.37 18.02 -3.38
N TRP A 160 1.16 17.35 -2.25
CA TRP A 160 2.00 16.23 -1.82
C TRP A 160 1.93 15.05 -2.79
N ILE A 161 0.71 14.62 -3.16
CA ILE A 161 0.50 13.51 -4.10
C ILE A 161 1.11 13.86 -5.45
N ARG A 162 0.79 15.04 -6.01
CA ARG A 162 1.34 15.49 -7.29
C ARG A 162 2.87 15.53 -7.28
N GLY A 163 3.46 16.12 -6.25
CA GLY A 163 4.92 16.26 -6.11
C GLY A 163 5.61 14.90 -6.08
N ASN A 164 5.15 13.98 -5.23
CA ASN A 164 5.77 12.67 -5.07
C ASN A 164 5.57 11.78 -6.30
N VAL A 165 4.40 11.79 -6.94
CA VAL A 165 4.20 11.04 -8.19
C VAL A 165 5.04 11.61 -9.34
N THR A 166 5.30 12.92 -9.35
CA THR A 166 6.22 13.54 -10.31
C THR A 166 7.65 13.04 -10.12
N LEU A 167 8.09 12.84 -8.88
CA LEU A 167 9.41 12.28 -8.56
C LEU A 167 9.47 10.77 -8.85
N CYS A 168 8.42 10.04 -8.50
CA CYS A 168 8.31 8.60 -8.71
C CYS A 168 6.87 8.20 -9.06
N GLY A 169 6.64 7.83 -10.32
CA GLY A 169 5.32 7.37 -10.76
C GLY A 169 4.85 6.08 -10.05
N ARG A 170 5.75 5.36 -9.38
CA ARG A 170 5.49 4.17 -8.57
C ARG A 170 5.33 4.49 -7.08
N SER A 171 4.99 5.71 -6.67
CA SER A 171 4.70 6.00 -5.26
C SER A 171 3.48 5.23 -4.74
N MET A 172 3.52 4.89 -3.45
CA MET A 172 2.42 4.28 -2.71
C MET A 172 1.87 5.26 -1.68
N PHE A 173 0.54 5.36 -1.63
CA PHE A 173 -0.17 6.18 -0.66
C PHE A 173 -1.08 5.30 0.19
N ILE A 174 -0.85 5.28 1.49
CA ILE A 174 -1.62 4.52 2.48
C ILE A 174 -2.45 5.54 3.27
N PHE A 175 -3.77 5.43 3.21
CA PHE A 175 -4.67 6.25 4.01
C PHE A 175 -5.31 5.38 5.09
N ASP A 176 -4.99 5.69 6.33
CA ASP A 176 -5.48 4.99 7.51
C ASP A 176 -6.64 5.74 8.18
N GLU A 177 -7.50 4.98 8.84
CA GLU A 177 -8.75 5.42 9.45
C GLU A 177 -9.66 6.20 8.49
N MET A 178 -9.82 5.69 7.27
CA MET A 178 -10.63 6.32 6.21
C MET A 178 -12.09 6.55 6.61
N ASP A 179 -12.64 5.75 7.52
CA ASP A 179 -13.98 5.95 8.09
C ASP A 179 -14.13 7.26 8.89
N LYS A 180 -13.01 7.86 9.30
CA LYS A 180 -12.96 9.13 10.01
C LYS A 180 -12.52 10.29 9.10
N MET A 181 -12.18 10.02 7.85
CA MET A 181 -11.72 11.03 6.90
C MET A 181 -12.91 11.83 6.37
N GLN A 182 -12.72 13.15 6.28
CA GLN A 182 -13.77 14.06 5.83
C GLN A 182 -14.06 13.88 4.34
N ALA A 183 -15.34 13.80 3.96
CA ALA A 183 -15.77 13.54 2.59
C ALA A 183 -15.13 14.46 1.54
N GLY A 184 -15.04 15.77 1.85
CA GLY A 184 -14.44 16.72 0.93
C GLY A 184 -12.96 16.45 0.63
N LEU A 185 -12.21 15.87 1.57
CA LEU A 185 -10.80 15.50 1.38
C LEU A 185 -10.67 14.23 0.53
N ILE A 186 -11.66 13.34 0.60
CA ILE A 186 -11.75 12.16 -0.27
C ILE A 186 -12.10 12.60 -1.69
N ASP A 187 -12.99 13.57 -1.84
CA ASP A 187 -13.29 14.17 -3.15
C ASP A 187 -12.05 14.78 -3.83
N SER A 188 -11.11 15.33 -3.06
CA SER A 188 -9.92 15.98 -3.62
C SER A 188 -8.88 14.99 -4.16
N ILE A 189 -8.93 13.72 -3.74
CA ILE A 189 -8.03 12.66 -4.23
C ILE A 189 -8.62 11.84 -5.38
N LYS A 190 -9.94 11.89 -5.59
CA LYS A 190 -10.64 11.13 -6.65
C LYS A 190 -10.00 11.22 -8.03
N PRO A 191 -9.60 12.39 -8.53
CA PRO A 191 -9.02 12.48 -9.88
C PRO A 191 -7.82 11.57 -10.04
N TYR A 192 -7.01 11.41 -9.00
CA TYR A 192 -5.79 10.59 -9.04
C TYR A 192 -6.06 9.09 -9.12
N LEU A 193 -7.28 8.64 -8.80
CA LEU A 193 -7.70 7.22 -8.83
C LEU A 193 -8.38 6.81 -10.15
N ASP A 194 -8.70 7.80 -10.99
CA ASP A 194 -9.50 7.62 -12.20
C ASP A 194 -8.64 7.15 -13.39
N TYR A 195 -9.27 6.93 -14.54
CA TYR A 195 -8.66 6.39 -15.76
C TYR A 195 -7.92 7.42 -16.63
N TYR A 196 -7.69 8.64 -16.11
CA TYR A 196 -7.00 9.70 -16.85
C TYR A 196 -5.60 9.27 -17.32
N ASP A 197 -5.21 9.68 -18.54
CA ASP A 197 -3.85 9.46 -19.06
C ASP A 197 -2.81 10.22 -18.25
N ASN A 198 -3.12 11.48 -17.95
CA ASN A 198 -2.35 12.35 -17.08
C ASN A 198 -3.28 13.42 -16.50
N ILE A 199 -2.86 14.02 -15.39
CA ILE A 199 -3.50 15.20 -14.80
C ILE A 199 -2.40 16.23 -14.61
N ASP A 200 -2.55 17.37 -15.26
CA ASP A 200 -1.54 18.44 -15.30
C ASP A 200 -0.14 17.92 -15.69
N GLY A 201 -0.08 17.02 -16.68
CA GLY A 201 1.17 16.45 -17.17
C GLY A 201 1.76 15.30 -16.33
N VAL A 202 1.14 14.95 -15.19
CA VAL A 202 1.60 13.88 -14.29
C VAL A 202 0.80 12.60 -14.51
N VAL A 203 1.49 11.45 -14.60
CA VAL A 203 0.87 10.14 -14.83
C VAL A 203 0.75 9.36 -13.52
N TYR A 204 -0.47 9.13 -13.06
CA TYR A 204 -0.75 8.44 -11.79
C TYR A 204 -0.93 6.93 -11.94
N ARG A 205 -0.99 6.41 -13.16
CA ARG A 205 -1.39 5.01 -13.46
C ARG A 205 -0.50 3.93 -12.86
N ASN A 206 0.73 4.27 -12.47
CA ASN A 206 1.68 3.33 -11.87
C ASN A 206 1.70 3.42 -10.33
N ALA A 207 0.93 4.33 -9.75
CA ALA A 207 0.86 4.52 -8.29
C ALA A 207 -0.07 3.48 -7.66
N ILE A 208 0.12 3.27 -6.35
CA ILE A 208 -0.70 2.38 -5.53
C ILE A 208 -1.37 3.20 -4.44
N PHE A 209 -2.68 3.05 -4.28
CA PHE A 209 -3.47 3.65 -3.22
C PHE A 209 -4.08 2.53 -2.36
N ILE A 210 -3.84 2.61 -1.05
CA ILE A 210 -4.35 1.64 -0.07
C ILE A 210 -5.17 2.41 0.95
N PHE A 211 -6.44 2.05 1.07
CA PHE A 211 -7.40 2.65 2.01
C PHE A 211 -7.68 1.66 3.13
N LEU A 212 -7.42 2.03 4.38
CA LEU A 212 -7.69 1.21 5.55
C LEU A 212 -8.89 1.78 6.31
N SER A 213 -9.88 0.94 6.60
CA SER A 213 -11.07 1.38 7.33
C SER A 213 -11.66 0.29 8.22
N ASN A 214 -12.31 0.72 9.31
CA ASN A 214 -13.16 -0.15 10.11
C ASN A 214 -14.61 -0.19 9.62
N ALA A 215 -14.98 0.64 8.64
CA ALA A 215 -16.31 0.62 8.04
C ALA A 215 -16.63 -0.77 7.48
N GLY A 216 -17.85 -1.26 7.76
CA GLY A 216 -18.29 -2.59 7.37
C GLY A 216 -17.79 -3.73 8.25
N GLY A 217 -16.93 -3.45 9.24
CA GLY A 217 -16.40 -4.46 10.15
C GLY A 217 -17.48 -5.25 10.89
N GLU A 218 -18.50 -4.57 11.41
CA GLU A 218 -19.65 -5.21 12.07
C GLU A 218 -20.37 -6.17 11.14
N ARG A 219 -20.67 -5.74 9.91
CA ARG A 219 -21.37 -6.57 8.92
C ARG A 219 -20.54 -7.78 8.49
N ILE A 220 -19.23 -7.61 8.31
CA ILE A 220 -18.31 -8.73 8.02
C ILE A 220 -18.36 -9.74 9.17
N THR A 221 -18.30 -9.25 10.41
CA THR A 221 -18.36 -10.07 11.63
C THR A 221 -19.68 -10.84 11.72
N GLU A 222 -20.84 -10.21 11.48
CA GLU A 222 -22.14 -10.89 11.46
C GLU A 222 -22.20 -12.04 10.46
N ILE A 223 -21.71 -11.81 9.23
CA ILE A 223 -21.68 -12.86 8.20
C ILE A 223 -20.75 -13.99 8.62
N THR A 224 -19.59 -13.66 9.20
CA THR A 224 -18.64 -14.67 9.71
C THR A 224 -19.26 -15.50 10.83
N LEU A 225 -20.01 -14.86 11.73
CA LEU A 225 -20.75 -15.54 12.80
C LEU A 225 -21.86 -16.46 12.26
N ASP A 226 -22.62 -16.03 11.25
CA ASP A 226 -23.66 -16.85 10.60
C ASP A 226 -23.07 -18.12 9.97
N PHE A 227 -21.90 -18.02 9.33
CA PHE A 227 -21.20 -19.21 8.82
C PHE A 227 -20.78 -20.15 9.93
N TRP A 228 -20.23 -19.61 11.03
CA TRP A 228 -19.82 -20.40 12.18
C TRP A 228 -21.01 -21.11 12.86
N GLN A 229 -22.14 -20.40 13.05
CA GLN A 229 -23.36 -20.95 13.65
C GLN A 229 -23.96 -22.09 12.81
N LYS A 230 -23.75 -22.06 11.49
CA LYS A 230 -24.13 -23.14 10.56
C LYS A 230 -23.14 -24.30 10.54
N GLY A 231 -22.10 -24.27 11.36
CA GLY A 231 -21.05 -25.30 11.41
C GLY A 231 -20.10 -25.28 10.20
N ASN A 232 -20.09 -24.20 9.42
CA ASN A 232 -19.18 -24.08 8.29
C ASN A 232 -17.77 -23.74 8.76
N LYS A 233 -16.77 -24.24 8.02
CA LYS A 233 -15.38 -23.81 8.21
C LYS A 233 -15.24 -22.35 7.78
N ARG A 234 -14.39 -21.60 8.47
CA ARG A 234 -14.04 -20.22 8.13
C ARG A 234 -13.57 -20.08 6.68
N GLU A 235 -12.76 -21.02 6.22
CA GLU A 235 -12.17 -21.03 4.88
C GLU A 235 -13.22 -21.25 3.77
N ALA A 236 -14.45 -21.65 4.12
CA ALA A 236 -15.57 -21.74 3.17
C ALA A 236 -16.20 -20.37 2.85
N ILE A 237 -15.87 -19.32 3.61
CA ILE A 237 -16.32 -17.96 3.31
C ILE A 237 -15.54 -17.46 2.10
N HIS A 238 -16.25 -17.04 1.05
CA HIS A 238 -15.66 -16.46 -0.15
C HIS A 238 -15.96 -14.96 -0.26
N LEU A 239 -15.18 -14.28 -1.10
CA LEU A 239 -15.31 -12.83 -1.32
C LEU A 239 -16.73 -12.42 -1.73
N LYS A 240 -17.39 -13.20 -2.60
CA LYS A 240 -18.78 -12.98 -3.06
C LYS A 240 -19.81 -12.93 -1.92
N ASP A 241 -19.56 -13.66 -0.83
CA ASP A 241 -20.47 -13.75 0.31
C ASP A 241 -20.42 -12.47 1.15
N LEU A 242 -19.33 -11.72 1.04
CA LEU A 242 -19.05 -10.47 1.75
C LEU A 242 -19.34 -9.26 0.86
N GLU A 243 -18.84 -9.22 -0.37
CA GLU A 243 -18.95 -8.04 -1.25
C GLU A 243 -20.40 -7.57 -1.39
N SER A 244 -21.35 -8.45 -1.72
CA SER A 244 -22.74 -8.08 -1.94
C SER A 244 -23.44 -7.55 -0.68
N LYS A 245 -23.13 -8.12 0.49
CA LYS A 245 -23.81 -7.83 1.76
C LYS A 245 -23.16 -6.70 2.55
N VAL A 246 -21.84 -6.56 2.42
CA VAL A 246 -21.04 -5.50 3.08
C VAL A 246 -21.17 -4.21 2.30
N SER A 247 -21.24 -4.28 0.97
CA SER A 247 -21.63 -3.15 0.11
C SER A 247 -22.86 -2.44 0.65
N ILE A 248 -23.98 -3.14 0.84
CA ILE A 248 -25.23 -2.52 1.32
C ILE A 248 -25.06 -1.86 2.69
N GLY A 249 -24.37 -2.50 3.64
CA GLY A 249 -24.17 -1.98 4.99
C GLY A 249 -23.19 -0.81 5.06
N VAL A 250 -22.14 -0.83 4.23
CA VAL A 250 -21.16 0.25 4.09
C VAL A 250 -21.78 1.43 3.34
N PHE A 251 -22.57 1.21 2.30
CA PHE A 251 -23.18 2.27 1.48
C PHE A 251 -24.37 2.97 2.16
N ASN A 252 -25.12 2.29 3.04
CA ASN A 252 -26.31 2.87 3.66
C ASN A 252 -26.03 3.72 4.91
N ASN A 253 -24.81 3.67 5.47
CA ASN A 253 -24.52 4.38 6.70
C ASN A 253 -24.14 5.85 6.42
N LYS A 254 -25.02 6.82 6.70
CA LYS A 254 -24.88 8.23 6.26
C LYS A 254 -23.59 8.94 6.71
N LYS A 255 -22.90 8.47 7.75
CA LYS A 255 -21.67 9.10 8.29
C LYS A 255 -20.36 8.47 7.78
N SER A 256 -20.32 7.16 7.56
CA SER A 256 -19.11 6.41 7.11
C SER A 256 -19.25 5.84 5.69
N GLY A 257 -20.46 5.83 5.12
CA GLY A 257 -20.77 5.30 3.80
C GLY A 257 -20.74 6.31 2.67
N PHE A 258 -20.83 7.60 2.99
CA PHE A 258 -20.88 8.65 1.96
C PHE A 258 -19.60 8.72 1.11
N TRP A 259 -18.44 8.48 1.72
CA TRP A 259 -17.21 8.47 0.94
C TRP A 259 -17.08 7.21 0.08
N HIS A 260 -17.60 6.09 0.57
CA HIS A 260 -17.65 4.83 -0.15
C HIS A 260 -18.53 4.88 -1.38
N THR A 261 -19.75 5.43 -1.30
CA THR A 261 -20.59 5.66 -2.48
C THR A 261 -19.84 6.52 -3.49
N SER A 262 -19.24 7.61 -3.05
CA SER A 262 -18.63 8.55 -3.97
C SER A 262 -17.35 8.04 -4.71
N LEU A 263 -16.62 7.06 -4.13
CA LEU A 263 -15.48 6.38 -4.77
C LEU A 263 -15.91 5.11 -5.54
N ILE A 264 -16.90 4.38 -5.04
CA ILE A 264 -17.33 3.09 -5.62
C ILE A 264 -18.38 3.29 -6.72
N ASP A 265 -19.24 4.31 -6.64
CA ASP A 265 -20.20 4.68 -7.71
C ASP A 265 -19.48 4.99 -9.03
N LYS A 266 -18.19 5.35 -8.97
CA LYS A 266 -17.31 5.58 -10.13
C LYS A 266 -16.34 4.41 -10.41
N ASN A 267 -16.45 3.28 -9.71
CA ASN A 267 -15.53 2.15 -9.80
C ASN A 267 -14.05 2.56 -9.65
N LEU A 268 -13.76 3.54 -8.76
CA LEU A 268 -12.39 4.00 -8.51
C LEU A 268 -11.62 3.01 -7.65
N ILE A 269 -12.29 2.27 -6.77
CA ILE A 269 -11.71 1.13 -6.04
C ILE A 269 -11.66 -0.10 -6.96
N ASP A 270 -10.49 -0.72 -7.11
CA ASP A 270 -10.34 -1.95 -7.90
C ASP A 270 -10.75 -3.18 -7.11
N TYR A 271 -10.33 -3.26 -5.85
CA TYR A 271 -10.53 -4.43 -5.01
C TYR A 271 -10.99 -4.04 -3.61
N PHE A 272 -12.13 -4.60 -3.21
CA PHE A 272 -12.57 -4.62 -1.82
C PHE A 272 -11.93 -5.83 -1.12
N VAL A 273 -11.24 -5.57 -0.01
CA VAL A 273 -10.45 -6.57 0.71
C VAL A 273 -10.98 -6.73 2.14
N PRO A 274 -11.85 -7.71 2.41
CA PRO A 274 -12.42 -7.92 3.74
C PRO A 274 -11.44 -8.60 4.70
N PHE A 275 -11.49 -8.16 5.95
CA PHE A 275 -10.76 -8.69 7.10
C PHE A 275 -11.75 -9.25 8.11
N LEU A 276 -11.67 -10.56 8.29
CA LEU A 276 -12.53 -11.33 9.17
C LEU A 276 -12.09 -11.18 10.64
N PRO A 277 -13.01 -11.24 11.61
CA PRO A 277 -12.65 -11.21 13.04
C PRO A 277 -11.78 -12.43 13.41
N LEU A 278 -10.87 -12.25 14.37
CA LEU A 278 -9.89 -13.28 14.74
C LEU A 278 -10.42 -14.20 15.83
N GLU A 279 -10.45 -15.50 15.55
CA GLU A 279 -10.67 -16.55 16.56
C GLU A 279 -9.52 -16.69 17.56
N TYR A 280 -9.80 -17.30 18.71
CA TYR A 280 -8.83 -17.66 19.75
C TYR A 280 -7.53 -18.27 19.20
N LYS A 281 -7.65 -19.25 18.29
CA LYS A 281 -6.48 -19.90 17.67
C LYS A 281 -5.57 -18.91 16.95
N HIS A 282 -6.11 -17.86 16.32
CA HIS A 282 -5.31 -16.84 15.64
C HIS A 282 -4.63 -15.90 16.63
N VAL A 283 -5.27 -15.61 17.77
CA VAL A 283 -4.63 -14.85 18.86
C VAL A 283 -3.40 -15.60 19.37
N LYS A 284 -3.50 -16.91 19.61
CA LYS A 284 -2.33 -17.73 19.97
C LYS A 284 -1.21 -17.64 18.92
N LEU A 285 -1.54 -17.66 17.63
CA LEU A 285 -0.55 -17.48 16.55
C LEU A 285 0.12 -16.10 16.61
N CYS A 286 -0.62 -15.04 16.94
CA CYS A 286 -0.05 -13.71 17.14
C CYS A 286 0.90 -13.67 18.34
N VAL A 287 0.58 -14.35 19.45
CA VAL A 287 1.48 -14.44 20.62
C VAL A 287 2.77 -15.18 20.24
N ARG A 288 2.64 -16.30 19.53
CA ARG A 288 3.79 -17.06 19.02
C ARG A 288 4.71 -16.18 18.17
N GLU A 289 4.14 -15.40 17.25
CA GLU A 289 4.92 -14.54 16.37
C GLU A 289 5.58 -13.39 17.15
N GLU A 290 4.89 -12.82 18.13
CA GLU A 290 5.46 -11.79 19.00
C GLU A 290 6.63 -12.31 19.84
N LEU A 291 6.53 -13.52 20.41
CA LEU A 291 7.64 -14.20 21.10
C LEU A 291 8.86 -14.35 20.20
N LYS A 292 8.65 -14.84 18.97
CA LYS A 292 9.72 -15.01 17.97
C LYS A 292 10.38 -13.69 17.59
N MET A 293 9.59 -12.65 17.33
CA MET A 293 10.12 -11.32 17.00
C MET A 293 10.99 -10.73 18.11
N ARG A 294 10.71 -11.10 19.36
CA ARG A 294 11.48 -10.68 20.54
C ARG A 294 12.64 -11.63 20.89
N GLY A 295 12.83 -12.71 20.15
CA GLY A 295 13.92 -13.67 20.35
C GLY A 295 13.69 -14.70 21.45
N TYR A 296 12.44 -14.88 21.91
CA TYR A 296 12.07 -15.91 22.86
C TYR A 296 11.62 -17.20 22.14
N GLU A 297 11.78 -18.33 22.82
CA GLU A 297 11.24 -19.61 22.35
C GLU A 297 9.71 -19.64 22.44
N GLU A 298 9.09 -20.53 21.67
CA GLU A 298 7.65 -20.74 21.75
C GLU A 298 7.28 -21.38 23.10
N ASP A 299 6.41 -20.72 23.87
CA ASP A 299 5.90 -21.23 25.13
C ASP A 299 4.37 -21.33 25.05
N GLU A 300 3.87 -22.57 24.97
CA GLU A 300 2.43 -22.84 24.87
C GLU A 300 1.65 -22.46 26.12
N GLN A 301 2.29 -22.40 27.29
CA GLN A 301 1.65 -21.93 28.52
C GLN A 301 1.43 -20.43 28.44
N ILE A 302 2.48 -19.64 28.14
CA ILE A 302 2.37 -18.18 27.97
C ILE A 302 1.38 -17.84 26.84
N MET A 303 1.43 -18.57 25.72
CA MET A 303 0.50 -18.37 24.62
C MET A 303 -0.96 -18.60 25.01
N THR A 304 -1.23 -19.60 25.86
CA THR A 304 -2.58 -19.92 26.34
C THR A 304 -3.04 -18.90 27.38
N GLU A 305 -2.20 -18.55 28.34
CA GLU A 305 -2.51 -17.55 29.38
C GLU A 305 -2.85 -16.20 28.75
N ILE A 306 -2.01 -15.69 27.84
CA ILE A 306 -2.29 -14.42 27.15
C ILE A 306 -3.57 -14.50 26.32
N ALA A 307 -3.81 -15.62 25.62
CA ALA A 307 -5.02 -15.78 24.82
C ALA A 307 -6.29 -15.86 25.70
N ASP A 308 -6.22 -16.46 26.88
CA ASP A 308 -7.34 -16.58 27.83
C ASP A 308 -7.69 -15.24 28.50
N GLU A 309 -6.71 -14.35 28.70
CA GLU A 309 -6.94 -13.01 29.24
C GLU A 309 -7.58 -12.02 28.25
N MET A 310 -7.76 -12.42 27.00
CA MET A 310 -8.36 -11.56 25.98
C MET A 310 -9.88 -11.56 26.11
N THR A 311 -10.51 -10.48 25.66
CA THR A 311 -11.97 -10.37 25.60
C THR A 311 -12.48 -10.94 24.28
N TYR A 312 -13.53 -11.76 24.36
CA TYR A 312 -14.13 -12.43 23.20
C TYR A 312 -15.64 -12.19 23.12
N PHE A 313 -16.17 -12.22 21.90
CA PHE A 313 -17.57 -12.09 21.59
C PHE A 313 -18.03 -13.19 20.59
N PRO A 314 -19.33 -13.52 20.53
CA PRO A 314 -20.39 -13.11 21.45
C PRO A 314 -20.16 -13.64 22.89
N GLU A 315 -20.83 -13.06 23.89
CA GLU A 315 -20.54 -13.33 25.32
C GLU A 315 -20.67 -14.81 25.72
N ASN A 316 -21.61 -15.54 25.12
CA ASN A 316 -21.87 -16.93 25.45
C ASN A 316 -20.85 -17.87 24.79
N GLU A 317 -20.56 -17.67 23.51
CA GLU A 317 -19.72 -18.56 22.71
C GLU A 317 -18.23 -18.18 22.71
N LYS A 318 -17.90 -16.91 23.03
CA LYS A 318 -16.53 -16.38 23.14
C LYS A 318 -15.62 -16.74 21.96
N ILE A 319 -16.11 -16.53 20.74
CA ILE A 319 -15.47 -17.03 19.52
C ILE A 319 -14.39 -16.09 19.01
N TYR A 320 -14.71 -14.81 18.91
CA TYR A 320 -13.90 -13.80 18.23
C TYR A 320 -13.33 -12.78 19.20
N SER A 321 -12.05 -12.44 19.05
CA SER A 321 -11.40 -11.44 19.90
C SER A 321 -11.91 -10.03 19.57
N ASP A 322 -12.32 -9.30 20.61
CA ASP A 322 -12.82 -7.93 20.50
C ASP A 322 -11.77 -6.96 19.92
N LYS A 323 -10.49 -7.16 20.26
CA LYS A 323 -9.38 -6.31 19.81
C LYS A 323 -8.45 -6.98 18.79
N GLY A 324 -8.79 -8.18 18.32
CA GLY A 324 -7.90 -9.00 17.52
C GLY A 324 -6.55 -9.17 18.23
N CYS A 325 -5.44 -8.91 17.53
CA CYS A 325 -4.10 -9.05 18.08
C CYS A 325 -3.49 -7.74 18.64
N LYS A 326 -4.24 -6.63 18.74
CA LYS A 326 -3.67 -5.32 19.11
C LYS A 326 -2.98 -5.27 20.47
N THR A 327 -3.52 -5.96 21.46
CA THR A 327 -3.04 -5.89 22.87
C THR A 327 -2.13 -7.05 23.24
N VAL A 328 -1.76 -7.91 22.28
CA VAL A 328 -0.89 -9.07 22.52
C VAL A 328 0.48 -8.62 23.01
N ALA A 329 1.13 -7.70 22.29
CA ALA A 329 2.46 -7.20 22.64
C ALA A 329 2.51 -6.62 24.07
N THR A 330 1.53 -5.79 24.42
CA THR A 330 1.44 -5.17 25.76
C THR A 330 1.15 -6.17 26.87
N LYS A 331 0.44 -7.27 26.56
CA LYS A 331 0.17 -8.33 27.53
C LYS A 331 1.42 -9.18 27.75
N LEU A 332 2.15 -9.48 26.68
CA LEU A 332 3.38 -10.26 26.76
C LEU A 332 4.44 -9.60 27.65
N ASP A 333 4.48 -8.27 27.71
CA ASP A 333 5.35 -7.50 28.62
C ASP A 333 5.18 -7.86 30.12
N PHE A 334 4.05 -8.47 30.52
CA PHE A 334 3.83 -8.89 31.92
C PHE A 334 4.34 -10.31 32.21
N TYR A 335 4.68 -11.09 31.19
CA TYR A 335 5.10 -12.49 31.31
C TYR A 335 6.60 -12.71 31.02
N LEU A 336 7.25 -11.72 30.40
CA LEU A 336 8.68 -11.69 30.12
C LEU A 336 9.41 -10.86 31.18
#